data_AF-A0A2V9MSN8-F1
#
_entry.id   AF-A0A2V9MSN8-F1
#
_cell.length_a   1.000
_cell.length_b   1.000
_cell.length_c   1.000
_cell.angle_alpha   90.00
_cell.angle_beta   90.00
_cell.angle_gamma   90.00
#
_symmetry.space_group_name_H-M   'P 1'
#
loop_
_entity.id
_entity.type
_entity.pdbx_description
1 polymer ?
#
loop_
_entity_poly.entity_id
_entity_poly.type
_entity_poly.pdbx_seq_one_letter_code
_entity_poly.pdbx_strand_id
1 'polypeptide(L)'
;MRAPKFLVPQAEISVWQSLKNNLRDVLFPEKLPPLKLTSHPVRVKSIWGAYDNRKTAATTSVLVHGAMIAALIGVSIWAGRQVTQKPVDHVTLVAPDISEYVPITKPAPQVMGGGGGGGAHEKVVAPKGKLPKQDIQQITPPMVQVRNEAPKLPVEPSVVVPPNVKLPNTNAPNLGDPKSPVIAGPLSNGTGSGGGIGS
;
A
#
# COMPACT_ATOMS: atom_id res chain seq x y z
N MET A 1 46.09 55.88 -12.98
CA MET A 1 44.71 56.30 -13.34
C MET A 1 43.73 55.30 -12.73
N ARG A 2 42.76 55.75 -11.94
CA ARG A 2 41.84 54.92 -11.15
C ARG A 2 40.49 54.87 -11.89
N ALA A 3 39.98 53.69 -12.21
CA ALA A 3 38.71 53.53 -12.90
C ALA A 3 37.53 54.10 -12.08
N PRO A 4 36.53 54.75 -12.72
CA PRO A 4 35.37 55.27 -12.00
C PRO A 4 34.51 54.10 -11.49
N LYS A 5 34.28 54.06 -10.17
CA LYS A 5 33.27 53.18 -9.56
C LYS A 5 31.89 53.78 -9.80
N PHE A 6 31.11 53.17 -10.68
CA PHE A 6 29.68 53.46 -10.79
C PHE A 6 28.98 52.92 -9.53
N LEU A 7 28.68 53.81 -8.58
CA LEU A 7 27.76 53.52 -7.49
C LEU A 7 26.35 53.56 -8.09
N VAL A 8 25.87 52.42 -8.60
CA VAL A 8 24.45 52.25 -8.90
C VAL A 8 23.77 52.08 -7.55
N PRO A 9 22.90 52.99 -7.09
CA PRO A 9 22.05 52.68 -5.97
C PRO A 9 21.13 51.55 -6.46
N GLN A 10 21.33 50.34 -5.94
CA GLN A 10 20.39 49.23 -6.05
C GLN A 10 19.10 49.64 -5.34
N ALA A 11 18.30 50.49 -5.98
CA ALA A 11 16.89 50.58 -5.69
C ALA A 11 16.27 49.31 -6.31
N GLU A 12 16.44 48.18 -5.63
CA GLU A 12 15.71 46.95 -5.98
C GLU A 12 14.23 47.23 -5.75
N ILE A 13 13.55 47.67 -6.79
CA ILE A 13 12.12 47.88 -6.79
C ILE A 13 11.50 46.51 -6.50
N SER A 14 10.78 46.39 -5.39
CA SER A 14 10.09 45.15 -5.02
C SER A 14 9.27 44.63 -6.21
N VAL A 15 9.28 43.31 -6.43
CA VAL A 15 8.52 42.65 -7.51
C VAL A 15 7.05 43.07 -7.48
N TRP A 16 6.49 43.23 -6.28
CA TRP A 16 5.11 43.71 -6.08
C TRP A 16 4.89 45.15 -6.51
N GLN A 17 5.86 46.02 -6.26
CA GLN A 17 5.83 47.40 -6.71
C GLN A 17 5.89 47.46 -8.24
N SER A 18 6.76 46.64 -8.85
CA SER A 18 6.87 46.56 -10.31
C SER A 18 5.59 46.01 -10.95
N LEU A 19 4.96 44.99 -10.36
CA LEU A 19 3.70 44.42 -10.85
C LEU A 19 2.56 45.43 -10.76
N LYS A 20 2.47 46.15 -9.63
CA LYS A 20 1.46 47.21 -9.43
C LYS A 20 1.64 48.34 -10.44
N ASN A 21 2.89 48.75 -10.68
CA ASN A 21 3.19 49.80 -11.65
C ASN A 21 2.83 49.35 -13.07
N ASN A 22 3.22 48.14 -13.49
CA ASN A 22 2.84 47.60 -14.80
C ASN A 22 1.32 47.51 -14.97
N LEU A 23 0.58 47.08 -13.94
CA LEU A 23 -0.88 47.04 -13.98
C LEU A 23 -1.48 48.44 -14.07
N ARG A 24 -0.92 49.42 -13.33
CA ARG A 24 -1.35 50.82 -13.41
C ARG A 24 -1.07 51.40 -14.80
N ASP A 25 0.07 51.09 -15.40
CA ASP A 25 0.45 51.65 -16.71
C ASP A 25 -0.39 51.05 -17.85
N VAL A 26 -0.81 49.79 -17.75
CA VAL A 26 -1.72 49.14 -18.70
C VAL A 26 -3.13 49.73 -18.61
N LEU A 27 -3.62 49.98 -17.40
CA LEU A 27 -5.01 50.43 -17.17
C LEU A 27 -5.16 51.97 -17.20
N PHE A 28 -4.11 52.69 -16.81
CA PHE A 28 -4.06 54.15 -16.67
C PHE A 28 -2.71 54.69 -17.17
N PRO A 29 -2.43 54.58 -18.48
CA PRO A 29 -1.18 55.07 -19.04
C PRO A 29 -1.06 56.58 -18.83
N GLU A 30 0.08 57.03 -18.29
CA GLU A 30 0.36 58.45 -18.13
C GLU A 30 0.54 59.11 -19.51
N LYS A 31 -0.18 60.21 -19.74
CA LYS A 31 -0.09 60.97 -20.99
C LYS A 31 1.13 61.87 -20.93
N LEU A 32 2.25 61.40 -21.47
CA LEU A 32 3.47 62.19 -21.60
C LEU A 32 3.32 63.27 -22.69
N PRO A 33 4.01 64.42 -22.55
CA PRO A 33 4.03 65.44 -23.60
C PRO A 33 4.57 64.85 -24.90
N PRO A 34 4.10 65.33 -26.07
CA PRO A 34 4.51 64.78 -27.36
C PRO A 34 6.02 64.88 -27.52
N LEU A 35 6.65 63.72 -27.68
CA LEU A 35 8.09 63.62 -27.82
C LEU A 35 8.51 64.27 -29.14
N LYS A 36 9.34 65.32 -29.06
CA LYS A 36 9.94 65.94 -30.24
C LYS A 36 11.08 65.03 -30.72
N LEU A 37 10.75 64.12 -31.64
CA LEU A 37 11.72 63.22 -32.26
C LEU A 37 12.67 64.01 -33.16
N THR A 38 13.95 64.07 -32.81
CA THR A 38 15.01 64.62 -33.67
C THR A 38 15.61 63.58 -34.61
N SER A 39 15.28 62.29 -34.41
CA SER A 39 15.77 61.18 -35.23
C SER A 39 14.79 60.82 -36.34
N HIS A 40 15.34 60.52 -37.52
CA HIS A 40 14.59 60.00 -38.66
C HIS A 40 14.86 58.49 -38.79
N PRO A 41 13.83 57.67 -39.09
CA PRO A 41 14.02 56.22 -39.22
C PRO A 41 14.86 55.89 -40.44
N VAL A 42 16.02 55.25 -40.22
CA VAL A 42 16.85 54.69 -41.29
C VAL A 42 16.36 53.28 -41.59
N ARG A 43 16.08 53.00 -42.87
CA ARG A 43 15.56 51.70 -43.30
C ARG A 43 16.69 50.67 -43.27
N VAL A 44 16.72 49.84 -42.24
CA VAL A 44 17.68 48.72 -42.10
C VAL A 44 17.08 47.44 -42.71
N LYS A 45 17.91 46.63 -43.36
CA LYS A 45 17.49 45.31 -43.88
C LYS A 45 17.01 44.42 -42.73
N SER A 46 15.90 43.73 -42.94
CA SER A 46 15.36 42.73 -42.01
C SER A 46 16.33 41.54 -41.90
N ILE A 47 16.85 41.28 -40.70
CA ILE A 47 17.67 40.09 -40.38
C ILE A 47 16.80 38.89 -39.92
N TRP A 48 15.48 39.04 -39.89
CA TRP A 48 14.55 38.09 -39.26
C TRP A 48 13.74 37.26 -40.26
N GLY A 49 14.19 37.15 -41.52
CA GLY A 49 13.48 36.44 -42.59
C GLY A 49 13.67 34.92 -42.63
N ALA A 50 14.45 34.33 -41.73
CA ALA A 50 14.83 32.91 -41.80
C ALA A 50 13.82 31.94 -41.15
N TYR A 51 12.77 32.43 -40.48
CA TYR A 51 11.85 31.62 -39.66
C TYR A 51 10.43 31.49 -40.24
N ASP A 52 10.29 31.50 -41.57
CA ASP A 52 8.97 31.34 -42.23
C ASP A 52 8.56 29.87 -42.46
N ASN A 53 9.11 28.94 -41.67
CA ASN A 53 8.78 27.52 -41.72
C ASN A 53 7.93 27.06 -40.53
N ARG A 54 7.32 27.98 -39.78
CA ARG A 54 6.57 27.68 -38.55
C ARG A 54 5.52 26.59 -38.73
N LYS A 55 4.84 26.55 -39.88
CA LYS A 55 3.81 25.53 -40.17
C LYS A 55 4.43 24.15 -40.36
N THR A 56 5.47 24.03 -41.19
CA THR A 56 6.16 22.75 -41.45
C THR A 56 6.91 22.25 -40.22
N ALA A 57 7.57 23.15 -39.47
CA ALA A 57 8.23 22.82 -38.21
C ALA A 57 7.25 22.34 -37.13
N ALA A 58 6.09 22.98 -37.00
CA ALA A 58 5.07 22.56 -36.04
C ALA A 58 4.49 21.18 -36.41
N THR A 59 4.14 20.97 -37.68
CA THR A 59 3.59 19.68 -38.15
C THR A 59 4.60 18.55 -38.00
N THR A 60 5.85 18.76 -38.40
CA THR A 60 6.92 17.74 -38.27
C THR A 60 7.17 17.40 -36.81
N SER A 61 7.21 18.39 -35.92
CA SER A 61 7.37 18.16 -34.48
C SER A 61 6.24 17.28 -33.92
N VAL A 62 4.98 17.62 -34.19
CA VAL A 62 3.82 16.84 -33.72
C VAL A 62 3.86 15.40 -34.25
N LEU A 63 4.22 15.22 -35.52
CA LEU A 63 4.33 13.88 -36.13
C LEU A 63 5.43 13.04 -35.48
N VAL A 64 6.61 13.60 -35.27
CA VAL A 64 7.74 12.90 -34.65
C VAL A 64 7.40 12.48 -33.21
N HIS A 65 6.83 13.39 -32.43
CA HIS A 65 6.45 13.08 -31.04
C HIS A 65 5.31 12.07 -30.99
N GLY A 66 4.29 12.21 -31.86
CA GLY A 66 3.19 11.25 -31.96
C GLY A 66 3.67 9.85 -32.32
N ALA A 67 4.58 9.73 -33.29
CA ALA A 67 5.19 8.46 -33.66
C ALA A 67 6.01 7.86 -32.52
N MET A 68 6.78 8.68 -31.80
CA MET A 68 7.57 8.22 -30.65
C MET A 68 6.67 7.67 -29.53
N ILE A 69 5.59 8.36 -29.19
CA ILE A 69 4.63 7.92 -28.17
C ILE A 69 3.95 6.62 -28.61
N ALA A 70 3.50 6.54 -29.86
CA ALA A 70 2.88 5.33 -30.39
C ALA A 70 3.84 4.12 -30.34
N ALA A 71 5.11 4.33 -30.67
CA ALA A 71 6.14 3.29 -30.58
C ALA A 71 6.35 2.81 -29.12
N LEU A 72 6.44 3.73 -28.15
CA LEU A 72 6.59 3.38 -26.74
C LEU A 72 5.39 2.55 -26.23
N ILE A 73 4.18 2.94 -26.59
CA ILE A 73 2.96 2.20 -26.24
C ILE A 73 2.99 0.81 -26.89
N GLY A 74 3.34 0.72 -28.17
CA GLY A 74 3.43 -0.54 -28.90
C GLY A 74 4.42 -1.52 -28.25
N VAL A 75 5.62 -1.05 -27.92
CA VAL A 75 6.65 -1.85 -27.23
C VAL A 75 6.17 -2.30 -25.85
N SER A 76 5.51 -1.42 -25.09
CA SER A 76 5.00 -1.72 -23.75
C SER A 76 3.94 -2.82 -23.78
N ILE A 77 2.98 -2.74 -24.72
CA ILE A 77 1.94 -3.76 -24.90
C ILE A 77 2.54 -5.08 -25.36
N TRP A 78 3.48 -5.04 -26.30
CA TRP A 78 4.14 -6.24 -26.83
C TRP A 78 4.96 -6.96 -25.75
N ALA A 79 5.75 -6.23 -24.97
CA ALA A 79 6.51 -6.78 -23.85
C ALA A 79 5.61 -7.37 -22.76
N GLY A 80 4.49 -6.70 -22.43
CA GLY A 80 3.52 -7.21 -21.46
C GLY A 80 2.85 -8.53 -21.86
N ARG A 81 2.69 -8.79 -23.17
CA ARG A 81 2.12 -10.05 -23.67
C ARG A 81 3.07 -11.26 -23.57
N GLN A 82 4.37 -11.03 -23.39
CA GLN A 82 5.37 -12.10 -23.28
C GLN A 82 5.54 -12.62 -21.84
N VAL A 83 4.76 -12.13 -20.87
CA VAL A 83 4.74 -12.72 -19.53
C VAL A 83 3.95 -14.02 -19.58
N THR A 84 4.64 -15.10 -19.97
CA THR A 84 4.13 -16.46 -19.83
C THR A 84 3.90 -16.69 -18.34
N GLN A 85 2.65 -16.99 -17.95
CA GLN A 85 2.36 -17.40 -16.59
C GLN A 85 3.22 -18.64 -16.30
N LYS A 86 4.10 -18.52 -15.30
CA LYS A 86 4.90 -19.65 -14.83
C LYS A 86 3.92 -20.81 -14.56
N PRO A 87 4.11 -22.01 -15.14
CA PRO A 87 3.21 -23.12 -14.89
C PRO A 87 3.10 -23.31 -13.39
N VAL A 88 1.88 -23.18 -12.86
CA VAL A 88 1.64 -23.46 -11.45
C VAL A 88 1.83 -24.95 -11.29
N ASP A 89 2.87 -25.35 -10.55
CA ASP A 89 3.09 -26.73 -10.15
C ASP A 89 1.83 -27.21 -9.42
N HIS A 90 0.99 -27.97 -10.11
CA HIS A 90 -0.19 -28.58 -9.51
C HIS A 90 0.29 -29.82 -8.78
N VAL A 91 0.54 -29.67 -7.48
CA VAL A 91 0.64 -30.83 -6.60
C VAL A 91 -0.76 -31.45 -6.57
N THR A 92 -0.92 -32.66 -7.11
CA THR A 92 -2.11 -33.48 -6.89
C THR A 92 -2.15 -33.82 -5.40
N LEU A 93 -2.84 -32.96 -4.65
CA LEU A 93 -3.16 -33.20 -3.25
C LEU A 93 -4.17 -34.35 -3.22
N VAL A 94 -3.69 -35.57 -3.01
CA VAL A 94 -4.55 -36.67 -2.60
C VAL A 94 -5.10 -36.26 -1.23
N ALA A 95 -6.37 -35.85 -1.20
CA ALA A 95 -7.01 -35.47 0.05
C ALA A 95 -7.01 -36.69 0.99
N PRO A 96 -6.52 -36.56 2.23
CA PRO A 96 -6.64 -37.64 3.20
C PRO A 96 -8.12 -37.95 3.43
N ASP A 97 -8.45 -39.23 3.65
CA ASP A 97 -9.80 -39.61 4.03
C ASP A 97 -10.15 -38.96 5.38
N ILE A 98 -11.12 -38.05 5.37
CA ILE A 98 -11.59 -37.32 6.55
C ILE A 98 -12.88 -37.91 7.12
N SER A 99 -13.32 -39.07 6.64
CA SER A 99 -14.56 -39.73 7.07
C SER A 99 -14.64 -39.95 8.59
N GLU A 100 -13.51 -40.17 9.25
CA GLU A 100 -13.42 -40.29 10.72
C GLU A 100 -13.73 -38.98 11.48
N TYR A 101 -13.51 -37.82 10.85
CA TYR A 101 -13.74 -36.51 11.46
C TYR A 101 -15.13 -35.93 11.13
N VAL A 102 -15.92 -36.62 10.32
CA VAL A 102 -17.30 -36.23 10.03
C VAL A 102 -18.20 -36.82 11.12
N PRO A 103 -18.86 -35.98 11.95
CA PRO A 103 -19.78 -36.50 12.95
C PRO A 103 -20.95 -37.22 12.29
N ILE A 104 -21.25 -38.45 12.74
CA ILE A 104 -22.32 -39.31 12.23
C ILE A 104 -23.72 -38.79 12.68
N THR A 105 -23.77 -37.68 13.43
CA THR A 105 -24.98 -37.12 14.02
C THR A 105 -25.63 -36.09 13.10
N LYS A 106 -26.97 -35.96 13.17
CA LYS A 106 -27.70 -34.87 12.49
C LYS A 106 -27.07 -33.51 12.84
N PRO A 107 -26.97 -32.56 11.89
CA PRO A 107 -26.44 -31.22 12.15
C PRO A 107 -27.13 -30.63 13.38
N ALA A 108 -26.35 -30.32 14.42
CA ALA A 108 -26.89 -29.66 15.59
C ALA A 108 -27.45 -28.29 15.17
N PRO A 109 -28.61 -27.86 15.68
CA PRO A 109 -29.18 -26.55 15.36
C PRO A 109 -28.29 -25.38 15.84
N GLN A 110 -27.33 -25.65 16.72
CA GLN A 110 -26.29 -24.71 17.13
C GLN A 110 -24.99 -25.08 16.42
N VAL A 111 -24.39 -24.09 15.74
CA VAL A 111 -23.03 -24.22 15.21
C VAL A 111 -22.13 -24.61 16.36
N MET A 112 -21.35 -25.69 16.19
CA MET A 112 -20.27 -26.08 17.08
C MET A 112 -19.19 -24.99 17.02
N GLY A 113 -19.44 -23.86 17.66
CA GLY A 113 -18.49 -22.77 17.81
C GLY A 113 -17.63 -23.07 19.01
N GLY A 114 -16.31 -23.20 18.80
CA GLY A 114 -15.37 -23.12 19.90
C GLY A 114 -15.56 -21.77 20.57
N GLY A 115 -15.96 -21.75 21.84
CA GLY A 115 -16.11 -20.53 22.63
C GLY A 115 -14.77 -19.87 22.97
N GLY A 116 -13.75 -20.01 22.12
CA GLY A 116 -12.42 -19.48 22.36
C GLY A 116 -12.44 -17.97 22.30
N GLY A 117 -12.14 -17.35 23.44
CA GLY A 117 -12.08 -15.91 23.59
C GLY A 117 -11.09 -15.26 22.62
N GLY A 118 -11.30 -13.96 22.37
CA GLY A 118 -10.53 -13.14 21.41
C GLY A 118 -9.09 -12.87 21.83
N GLY A 119 -8.31 -13.90 22.14
CA GLY A 119 -6.91 -13.82 22.53
C GLY A 119 -6.64 -12.93 23.73
N ALA A 120 -5.35 -12.68 24.01
CA ALA A 120 -4.92 -11.78 25.08
C ALA A 120 -4.61 -10.36 24.59
N HIS A 121 -5.08 -9.99 23.39
CA HIS A 121 -4.75 -8.72 22.72
C HIS A 121 -3.24 -8.48 22.61
N GLU A 122 -2.49 -9.55 22.35
CA GLU A 122 -1.04 -9.47 22.19
C GLU A 122 -0.68 -8.92 20.81
N LYS A 123 0.54 -8.41 20.64
CA LYS A 123 0.97 -7.84 19.34
C LYS A 123 1.30 -8.92 18.30
N VAL A 124 1.41 -10.17 18.74
CA VAL A 124 1.76 -11.34 17.96
C VAL A 124 0.56 -12.30 17.92
N VAL A 125 0.41 -13.03 16.81
CA VAL A 125 -0.64 -14.06 16.68
C VAL A 125 -0.23 -15.34 17.38
N ALA A 126 -1.21 -16.16 17.76
CA ALA A 126 -0.94 -17.46 18.34
C ALA A 126 -0.14 -18.35 17.36
N PRO A 127 0.96 -18.99 17.80
CA PRO A 127 1.68 -19.94 16.97
C PRO A 127 0.87 -21.23 16.77
N LYS A 128 1.28 -22.03 15.79
CA LYS A 128 0.69 -23.33 15.50
C LYS A 128 0.90 -24.27 16.67
N GLY A 129 -0.19 -24.88 17.15
CA GLY A 129 -0.14 -25.78 18.30
C GLY A 129 -1.20 -26.87 18.28
N LYS A 130 -1.22 -27.68 19.34
CA LYS A 130 -2.18 -28.77 19.53
C LYS A 130 -3.50 -28.24 20.05
N LEU A 131 -4.57 -28.96 19.77
CA LEU A 131 -5.89 -28.68 20.34
C LEU A 131 -5.91 -28.95 21.84
N PRO A 132 -6.71 -28.20 22.63
CA PRO A 132 -6.91 -28.50 24.04
C PRO A 132 -7.68 -29.81 24.22
N LYS A 133 -7.72 -30.31 25.45
CA LYS A 133 -8.45 -31.53 25.80
C LYS A 133 -9.93 -31.38 25.44
N GLN A 134 -10.51 -32.41 24.85
CA GLN A 134 -11.95 -32.43 24.57
C GLN A 134 -12.68 -32.81 25.85
N ASP A 135 -13.64 -31.98 26.27
CA ASP A 135 -14.48 -32.27 27.44
C ASP A 135 -15.90 -31.73 27.20
N ILE A 136 -16.87 -32.25 27.93
CA ILE A 136 -18.27 -31.80 27.89
C ILE A 136 -18.40 -30.43 28.59
N GLN A 137 -17.52 -30.14 29.55
CA GLN A 137 -17.51 -28.88 30.28
C GLN A 137 -16.13 -28.25 30.28
N GLN A 138 -16.10 -26.92 30.13
CA GLN A 138 -14.87 -26.14 30.16
C GLN A 138 -14.77 -25.38 31.47
N ILE A 139 -13.89 -25.86 32.36
CA ILE A 139 -13.62 -25.22 33.65
C ILE A 139 -12.57 -24.11 33.50
N THR A 140 -11.57 -24.31 32.64
CA THR A 140 -10.49 -23.35 32.40
C THR A 140 -10.31 -23.10 30.91
N PRO A 141 -10.21 -21.81 30.48
CA PRO A 141 -9.97 -21.49 29.09
C PRO A 141 -8.58 -21.91 28.62
N PRO A 142 -8.42 -22.25 27.33
CA PRO A 142 -7.13 -22.60 26.78
C PRO A 142 -6.19 -21.40 26.70
N MET A 143 -4.94 -21.62 27.09
CA MET A 143 -3.87 -20.62 27.04
C MET A 143 -2.55 -21.30 26.62
N VAL A 144 -1.74 -20.61 25.83
CA VAL A 144 -0.40 -21.07 25.41
C VAL A 144 0.61 -20.95 26.54
N GLN A 145 0.51 -19.86 27.32
CA GLN A 145 1.43 -19.56 28.41
C GLN A 145 0.72 -19.73 29.75
N VAL A 146 1.26 -20.64 30.58
CA VAL A 146 0.85 -20.77 31.97
C VAL A 146 1.42 -19.59 32.75
N ARG A 147 0.54 -18.77 33.34
CA ARG A 147 0.96 -17.61 34.13
C ARG A 147 1.36 -17.95 35.57
N ASN A 148 0.82 -19.05 36.09
CA ASN A 148 1.09 -19.53 37.43
C ASN A 148 1.49 -21.00 37.36
N GLU A 149 2.78 -21.28 37.54
CA GLU A 149 3.35 -22.63 37.48
C GLU A 149 2.99 -23.50 38.70
N ALA A 150 2.55 -22.88 39.82
CA ALA A 150 2.18 -23.58 41.04
C ALA A 150 0.74 -23.23 41.49
N PRO A 151 -0.29 -23.64 40.73
CA PRO A 151 -1.67 -23.46 41.15
C PRO A 151 -2.01 -24.40 42.31
N LYS A 152 -2.80 -23.92 43.28
CA LYS A 152 -3.30 -24.76 44.39
C LYS A 152 -4.24 -25.87 43.92
N LEU A 153 -4.89 -25.67 42.78
CA LEU A 153 -5.77 -26.63 42.11
C LEU A 153 -5.50 -26.57 40.60
N PRO A 154 -4.59 -27.41 40.07
CA PRO A 154 -4.32 -27.46 38.63
C PRO A 154 -5.52 -28.05 37.89
N VAL A 155 -6.01 -27.33 36.89
CA VAL A 155 -7.05 -27.81 35.98
C VAL A 155 -6.52 -27.68 34.55
N GLU A 156 -6.65 -28.74 33.78
CA GLU A 156 -6.22 -28.74 32.38
C GLU A 156 -7.17 -27.91 31.51
N PRO A 157 -6.65 -27.17 30.52
CA PRO A 157 -7.49 -26.45 29.57
C PRO A 157 -8.25 -27.42 28.66
N SER A 158 -9.55 -27.18 28.49
CA SER A 158 -10.43 -27.98 27.64
C SER A 158 -11.24 -27.13 26.64
N VAL A 159 -11.77 -27.79 25.62
CA VAL A 159 -12.77 -27.23 24.68
C VAL A 159 -14.05 -28.04 24.80
N VAL A 160 -15.18 -27.34 24.87
CA VAL A 160 -16.51 -27.94 24.91
C VAL A 160 -16.83 -28.63 23.59
N VAL A 161 -16.76 -29.95 23.58
CA VAL A 161 -17.03 -30.77 22.40
C VAL A 161 -17.82 -32.02 22.81
N PRO A 162 -18.87 -32.40 22.06
CA PRO A 162 -19.58 -33.64 22.28
C PRO A 162 -18.64 -34.85 22.13
N PRO A 163 -18.81 -35.91 22.95
CA PRO A 163 -17.92 -37.07 22.97
C PRO A 163 -17.85 -37.84 21.63
N ASN A 164 -18.84 -37.65 20.75
CA ASN A 164 -18.89 -38.31 19.44
C ASN A 164 -18.12 -37.56 18.34
N VAL A 165 -17.53 -36.40 18.63
CA VAL A 165 -16.77 -35.61 17.66
C VAL A 165 -15.27 -35.84 17.86
N LYS A 166 -14.66 -36.55 16.93
CA LYS A 166 -13.20 -36.67 16.86
C LYS A 166 -12.65 -35.40 16.23
N LEU A 167 -11.71 -34.76 16.92
CA LEU A 167 -10.99 -33.61 16.38
C LEU A 167 -9.60 -34.03 15.88
N PRO A 168 -9.08 -33.39 14.82
CA PRO A 168 -7.74 -33.66 14.34
C PRO A 168 -6.71 -33.26 15.40
N ASN A 169 -5.91 -34.20 15.85
CA ASN A 169 -4.86 -33.95 16.84
C ASN A 169 -3.54 -33.65 16.13
N THR A 170 -3.05 -32.42 16.25
CA THR A 170 -1.73 -32.03 15.76
C THR A 170 -0.68 -32.39 16.82
N ASN A 171 0.33 -33.19 16.46
CA ASN A 171 1.46 -33.47 17.34
C ASN A 171 2.38 -32.25 17.46
N ALA A 172 1.98 -31.28 18.30
CA ALA A 172 2.75 -30.09 18.61
C ALA A 172 3.06 -30.05 20.12
N PRO A 173 4.21 -29.51 20.54
CA PRO A 173 4.61 -29.51 21.94
C PRO A 173 3.67 -28.65 22.80
N ASN A 174 3.28 -27.49 22.28
CA ASN A 174 2.51 -26.46 23.00
C ASN A 174 1.07 -26.34 22.50
N LEU A 175 0.22 -25.78 23.34
CA LEU A 175 -1.12 -25.36 22.95
C LEU A 175 -1.03 -24.18 21.97
N GLY A 176 -1.95 -24.10 21.01
CA GLY A 176 -1.90 -23.09 19.96
C GLY A 176 -3.14 -23.12 19.08
N ASP A 177 -3.13 -22.38 18.00
CA ASP A 177 -4.12 -22.49 16.93
C ASP A 177 -3.62 -23.48 15.87
N PRO A 178 -4.25 -24.66 15.67
CA PRO A 178 -3.83 -25.63 14.66
C PRO A 178 -3.84 -25.09 13.23
N LYS A 179 -4.63 -24.05 12.95
CA LYS A 179 -4.76 -23.40 11.64
C LYS A 179 -3.90 -22.15 11.49
N SER A 180 -3.12 -21.79 12.52
CA SER A 180 -2.28 -20.60 12.48
C SER A 180 -1.28 -20.65 11.33
N PRO A 181 -1.08 -19.53 10.59
CA PRO A 181 -0.03 -19.43 9.59
C PRO A 181 1.39 -19.40 10.21
N VAL A 182 1.51 -19.16 11.51
CA VAL A 182 2.80 -19.05 12.20
C VAL A 182 3.20 -20.42 12.75
N ILE A 183 4.10 -21.12 12.07
CA ILE A 183 4.54 -22.49 12.45
C ILE A 183 5.31 -22.50 13.77
N ALA A 184 6.22 -21.54 13.94
CA ALA A 184 7.03 -21.37 15.14
C ALA A 184 7.14 -19.87 15.43
N GLY A 185 6.81 -19.48 16.66
CA GLY A 185 6.79 -18.09 17.10
C GLY A 185 6.86 -18.00 18.61
N PRO A 186 6.98 -16.77 19.17
CA PRO A 186 6.89 -16.57 20.60
C PRO A 186 5.55 -17.11 21.12
N LEU A 187 5.55 -17.64 22.35
CA LEU A 187 4.33 -18.10 22.99
C LEU A 187 3.36 -16.93 23.09
N SER A 188 2.18 -17.09 22.47
CA SER A 188 1.18 -16.04 22.39
C SER A 188 -0.22 -16.59 22.47
N ASN A 189 -1.09 -15.92 23.22
CA ASN A 189 -2.53 -16.22 23.22
C ASN A 189 -3.28 -15.55 22.06
N GLY A 190 -2.57 -14.77 21.23
CA GLY A 190 -3.09 -14.14 20.01
C GLY A 190 -3.57 -12.71 20.17
N THR A 191 -3.87 -12.10 19.02
CA THR A 191 -4.04 -10.65 18.87
C THR A 191 -5.43 -10.13 19.23
N GLY A 192 -6.44 -10.99 19.34
CA GLY A 192 -7.81 -10.49 19.36
C GLY A 192 -8.85 -11.47 18.84
N SER A 193 -10.06 -10.93 18.66
CA SER A 193 -11.19 -11.55 17.95
C SER A 193 -10.74 -12.23 16.65
N GLY A 194 -10.93 -13.56 16.55
CA GLY A 194 -10.61 -14.34 15.35
C GLY A 194 -9.13 -14.71 15.17
N GLY A 195 -8.24 -14.31 16.09
CA GLY A 195 -6.79 -14.55 15.99
C GLY A 195 -6.17 -15.07 17.29
N GLY A 196 -6.99 -15.68 18.14
CA GLY A 196 -6.64 -16.13 19.48
C GLY A 196 -6.77 -17.65 19.64
N ILE A 197 -6.44 -18.16 20.82
CA ILE A 197 -6.57 -19.59 21.09
C ILE A 197 -8.05 -19.99 21.18
N GLY A 198 -8.48 -20.85 20.26
CA GLY A 198 -9.85 -21.36 20.17
C GLY A 198 -10.80 -20.51 19.32
N SER A 199 -10.29 -19.52 18.56
CA SER A 199 -11.05 -18.83 17.51
C SER A 199 -11.21 -19.66 16.23
#